data_AF-A0A443VSM0-F1
#
_entry.id   AF-A0A443VSM0-F1
#
_cell.length_a   1.000
_cell.length_b   1.000
_cell.length_c   1.000
_cell.angle_alpha   90.00
_cell.angle_beta   90.00
_cell.angle_gamma   90.00
#
_symmetry.space_group_name_H-M   'P 1'
#
loop_
_entity.id
_entity.type
_entity.pdbx_description
1 polymer ?
#
loop_
_entity_poly.entity_id
_entity_poly.type
_entity_poly.pdbx_seq_one_letter_code
_entity_poly.pdbx_strand_id
1 'polypeptide(L)'
;MNIQALLSEKVSQALIAAGAPADCEPQVRQSAKIQFGDYQANGVMAVAKKLGMAPRQLAEQVLSHLDLNGIANKVEIAGPGFINIFLDPAFLAENVNSALASERLGVARPQAQTIVVDYSAPNVAKEMHVGHLRSTIIGDAAVRTLEFLGHKVIRANHVGDWGTQFGMLIAWLEKQQQENAGEMALSDLEGFYRDAKKHYDEDEVFAERARNYVVKLQGGDTYFLEMWRKLVDITMTQNQITYDRLNVTLTRDDVMGESLYNPMLPGIVADLKAKGLAVESEGATVVFLDEYKNKEGEPMGVIIQKKDGGYLYTTTDIACAKYRYETLHADRVLYYIDSRQHQHLMQAWTIVRKAGYVPESVPLEHHMFGMMLGKDGKPFKTRAGGTVKLADLLDEALERARRLVAEKNPDMPAAELEQLANAVGIGAVKYADLSKNRTTDYVFDWDNMLAFEGNTAPYMQYAYTRVLSVFRKAEVDEQALAAAPVIITEAREAQLAARLLQFEETLTVVAREGTPHVMCAYLYDLAGLFSGFYEHCPIITAESDTARNSRLKLAQLTARTLKQGLDTLGIETVERM
;
A
#
# COMPACT_ATOMS: atom_id res chain seq x y z
N MET A 1 -11.28 -21.32 4.11
CA MET A 1 -11.49 -20.16 5.01
C MET A 1 -10.30 -20.09 5.93
N ASN A 2 -9.74 -18.91 6.19
CA ASN A 2 -8.78 -18.75 7.27
C ASN A 2 -9.40 -19.07 8.65
N ILE A 3 -8.54 -19.18 9.67
CA ILE A 3 -8.93 -19.56 11.03
C ILE A 3 -9.94 -18.57 11.60
N GLN A 4 -9.70 -17.26 11.49
CA GLN A 4 -10.62 -16.25 12.02
C GLN A 4 -12.02 -16.33 11.39
N ALA A 5 -12.10 -16.55 10.08
CA ALA A 5 -13.37 -16.69 9.37
C ALA A 5 -14.10 -17.99 9.74
N LEU A 6 -13.37 -19.11 9.83
CA LEU A 6 -13.92 -20.40 10.27
C LEU A 6 -14.47 -20.32 11.70
N LEU A 7 -13.71 -19.73 12.62
CA LEU A 7 -14.16 -19.52 13.99
C LEU A 7 -15.36 -18.56 14.05
N SER A 8 -15.36 -17.50 13.22
CA SER A 8 -16.49 -16.58 13.13
C SER A 8 -17.77 -17.30 12.68
N GLU A 9 -17.69 -18.14 11.67
CA GLU A 9 -18.83 -18.94 11.21
C GLU A 9 -19.38 -19.84 12.34
N LYS A 10 -18.51 -20.60 13.02
CA LYS A 10 -18.89 -21.51 14.10
C LYS A 10 -19.50 -20.77 15.29
N VAL A 11 -18.94 -19.63 15.69
CA VAL A 11 -19.47 -18.82 16.78
C VAL A 11 -20.79 -18.15 16.39
N SER A 12 -20.95 -17.68 15.15
CA SER A 12 -22.23 -17.16 14.65
C SER A 12 -23.33 -18.21 14.66
N GLN A 13 -23.04 -19.44 14.21
CA GLN A 13 -23.99 -20.56 14.26
C GLN A 13 -24.43 -20.85 15.70
N ALA A 14 -23.49 -20.87 16.64
CA ALA A 14 -23.78 -21.08 18.06
C ALA A 14 -24.57 -19.91 18.69
N LEU A 15 -24.29 -18.67 18.30
CA LEU A 15 -25.06 -17.48 18.71
C LEU A 15 -26.51 -17.56 18.22
N ILE A 16 -26.73 -17.91 16.95
CA ILE A 16 -28.08 -18.06 16.38
C ILE A 16 -28.83 -19.18 17.08
N ALA A 17 -28.19 -20.33 17.34
CA ALA A 17 -28.78 -21.42 18.10
C ALA A 17 -29.16 -21.01 19.53
N ALA A 18 -28.39 -20.10 20.14
CA ALA A 18 -28.68 -19.49 21.43
C ALA A 18 -29.71 -18.34 21.38
N GLY A 19 -30.33 -18.08 20.21
CA GLY A 19 -31.41 -17.10 20.04
C GLY A 19 -30.98 -15.73 19.52
N ALA A 20 -29.74 -15.56 19.06
CA ALA A 20 -29.30 -14.34 18.40
C ALA A 20 -29.93 -14.16 17.01
N PRO A 21 -30.07 -12.91 16.51
CA PRO A 21 -30.52 -12.67 15.14
C PRO A 21 -29.48 -13.14 14.12
N ALA A 22 -29.90 -13.39 12.88
CA ALA A 22 -29.04 -13.92 11.82
C ALA A 22 -27.91 -12.97 11.41
N ASP A 23 -28.05 -11.66 11.68
CA ASP A 23 -27.05 -10.61 11.45
C ASP A 23 -26.11 -10.42 12.66
N CYS A 24 -26.06 -11.38 13.60
CA CYS A 24 -25.18 -11.27 14.75
C CYS A 24 -23.69 -11.31 14.33
N GLU A 25 -22.89 -10.46 14.96
CA GLU A 25 -21.45 -10.42 14.75
C GLU A 25 -20.72 -11.07 15.92
N PRO A 26 -19.96 -12.15 15.71
CA PRO A 26 -19.26 -12.85 16.79
C PRO A 26 -18.03 -12.08 17.27
N GLN A 27 -17.54 -11.14 16.46
CA GLN A 27 -16.36 -10.29 16.75
C GLN A 27 -15.17 -11.14 17.21
N VAL A 28 -14.88 -12.22 16.46
CA VAL A 28 -13.72 -13.07 16.66
C VAL A 28 -12.47 -12.32 16.21
N ARG A 29 -11.48 -12.24 17.10
CA ARG A 29 -10.18 -11.61 16.84
C ARG A 29 -9.07 -12.38 17.53
N GLN A 30 -7.84 -12.19 17.07
CA GLN A 30 -6.66 -12.72 17.74
C GLN A 30 -6.60 -12.22 19.18
N SER A 31 -6.21 -13.09 20.11
CA SER A 31 -6.01 -12.75 21.50
C SER A 31 -4.79 -11.86 21.68
N ALA A 32 -4.87 -10.86 22.57
CA ALA A 32 -3.73 -10.00 22.89
C ALA A 32 -2.69 -10.70 23.78
N LYS A 33 -3.05 -11.77 24.48
CA LYS A 33 -2.17 -12.52 25.40
C LYS A 33 -2.47 -14.01 25.30
N ILE A 34 -1.41 -14.83 25.39
CA ILE A 34 -1.47 -16.30 25.30
C ILE A 34 -2.42 -16.92 26.34
N GLN A 35 -2.50 -16.33 27.55
CA GLN A 35 -3.40 -16.80 28.60
C GLN A 35 -4.90 -16.75 28.22
N PHE A 36 -5.25 -16.00 27.18
CA PHE A 36 -6.61 -15.88 26.65
C PHE A 36 -6.86 -16.79 25.43
N GLY A 37 -5.92 -17.70 25.12
CA GLY A 37 -5.96 -18.55 23.94
C GLY A 37 -5.45 -17.84 22.69
N ASP A 38 -5.69 -18.42 21.53
CA ASP A 38 -5.26 -17.89 20.23
C ASP A 38 -6.26 -16.86 19.69
N TYR A 39 -7.56 -17.09 19.95
CA TYR A 39 -8.65 -16.19 19.54
C TYR A 39 -9.64 -15.95 20.68
N GLN A 40 -10.32 -14.81 20.61
CA GLN A 40 -11.45 -14.49 21.48
C GLN A 40 -12.65 -14.01 20.66
N ALA A 41 -13.84 -14.55 20.96
CA ALA A 41 -15.10 -13.98 20.52
C ALA A 41 -15.59 -12.92 21.52
N ASN A 42 -15.72 -11.68 21.05
CA ASN A 42 -16.09 -10.53 21.89
C ASN A 42 -17.53 -10.04 21.62
N GLY A 43 -18.21 -10.62 20.63
CA GLY A 43 -19.53 -10.17 20.16
C GLY A 43 -20.67 -10.48 21.11
N VAL A 44 -20.46 -11.45 22.00
CA VAL A 44 -21.49 -11.96 22.94
C VAL A 44 -22.10 -10.83 23.76
N MET A 45 -21.32 -9.85 24.21
CA MET A 45 -21.85 -8.72 25.01
C MET A 45 -22.80 -7.82 24.21
N ALA A 46 -22.46 -7.53 22.95
CA ALA A 46 -23.30 -6.71 22.09
C ALA A 46 -24.61 -7.44 21.75
N VAL A 47 -24.52 -8.74 21.47
CA VAL A 47 -25.70 -9.59 21.18
C VAL A 47 -26.59 -9.73 22.42
N ALA A 48 -26.02 -10.00 23.60
CA ALA A 48 -26.77 -10.12 24.85
C ALA A 48 -27.52 -8.83 25.19
N LYS A 49 -26.90 -7.66 24.95
CA LYS A 49 -27.55 -6.36 25.11
C LYS A 49 -28.76 -6.21 24.19
N LYS A 50 -28.67 -6.65 22.92
CA LYS A 50 -29.81 -6.66 21.98
C LYS A 50 -30.93 -7.59 22.42
N LEU A 51 -30.60 -8.73 23.03
CA LEU A 51 -31.57 -9.72 23.53
C LEU A 51 -32.13 -9.41 24.92
N GLY A 52 -31.61 -8.39 25.62
CA GLY A 52 -32.02 -8.08 26.99
C GLY A 52 -31.58 -9.13 28.03
N MET A 53 -30.48 -9.85 27.76
CA MET A 53 -29.96 -10.93 28.61
C MET A 53 -28.60 -10.57 29.23
N ALA A 54 -28.23 -11.25 30.32
CA ALA A 54 -26.89 -11.11 30.89
C ALA A 54 -25.84 -11.74 29.95
N PRO A 55 -24.73 -11.04 29.60
CA PRO A 55 -23.77 -11.56 28.63
C PRO A 55 -23.13 -12.88 29.00
N ARG A 56 -22.85 -13.12 30.29
CA ARG A 56 -22.29 -14.39 30.77
C ARG A 56 -23.26 -15.55 30.60
N GLN A 57 -24.55 -15.31 30.86
CA GLN A 57 -25.60 -16.31 30.65
C GLN A 57 -25.72 -16.66 29.16
N LEU A 58 -25.66 -15.66 28.27
CA LEU A 58 -25.64 -15.92 26.83
C LEU A 58 -24.38 -16.70 26.43
N ALA A 59 -23.20 -16.34 26.96
CA ALA A 59 -21.95 -17.05 26.67
C ALA A 59 -22.03 -18.55 27.05
N GLU A 60 -22.64 -18.88 28.19
CA GLU A 60 -22.86 -20.27 28.63
C GLU A 60 -23.78 -21.03 27.67
N GLN A 61 -24.84 -20.38 27.19
CA GLN A 61 -25.74 -20.96 26.18
C GLN A 61 -25.03 -21.17 24.84
N VAL A 62 -24.30 -20.16 24.36
CA VAL A 62 -23.50 -20.24 23.13
C VAL A 62 -22.50 -21.39 23.23
N LEU A 63 -21.81 -21.53 24.36
CA LEU A 63 -20.84 -22.61 24.55
C LEU A 63 -21.48 -24.00 24.46
N SER A 64 -22.74 -24.16 24.89
CA SER A 64 -23.46 -25.44 24.78
C SER A 64 -23.82 -25.84 23.33
N HIS A 65 -23.83 -24.87 22.40
CA HIS A 65 -24.08 -25.08 20.97
C HIS A 65 -22.82 -24.99 20.11
N LEU A 66 -21.70 -24.55 20.68
CA LEU A 66 -20.46 -24.30 19.95
C LEU A 66 -19.70 -25.61 19.70
N ASP A 67 -19.70 -26.05 18.45
CA ASP A 67 -18.91 -27.20 18.01
C ASP A 67 -17.59 -26.75 17.36
N LEU A 68 -16.50 -26.95 18.08
CA LEU A 68 -15.12 -26.73 17.63
C LEU A 68 -14.28 -28.01 17.69
N ASN A 69 -14.92 -29.18 17.64
CA ASN A 69 -14.19 -30.45 17.63
C ASN A 69 -13.25 -30.54 16.41
N GLY A 70 -11.99 -30.91 16.66
CA GLY A 70 -10.95 -30.93 15.63
C GLY A 70 -10.45 -29.56 15.18
N ILE A 71 -10.88 -28.46 15.84
CA ILE A 71 -10.40 -27.09 15.60
C ILE A 71 -9.75 -26.52 16.86
N ALA A 72 -10.42 -26.66 18.01
CA ALA A 72 -9.98 -26.17 19.30
C ALA A 72 -9.87 -27.31 20.32
N ASN A 73 -8.79 -27.33 21.11
CA ASN A 73 -8.60 -28.31 22.19
C ASN A 73 -9.19 -27.83 23.52
N LYS A 74 -9.42 -26.52 23.67
CA LYS A 74 -10.02 -25.91 24.85
C LYS A 74 -10.78 -24.65 24.46
N VAL A 75 -11.97 -24.50 25.04
CA VAL A 75 -12.79 -23.30 24.93
C VAL A 75 -13.31 -22.96 26.32
N GLU A 76 -13.21 -21.70 26.72
CA GLU A 76 -13.61 -21.27 28.07
C GLU A 76 -14.20 -19.87 28.08
N ILE A 77 -15.11 -19.62 29.01
CA ILE A 77 -15.70 -18.29 29.21
C ILE A 77 -14.82 -17.48 30.14
N ALA A 78 -14.47 -16.26 29.73
CA ALA A 78 -13.70 -15.32 30.52
C ALA A 78 -14.49 -14.04 30.86
N GLY A 79 -14.31 -13.58 32.10
CA GLY A 79 -14.87 -12.31 32.59
C GLY A 79 -16.39 -12.19 32.41
N PRO A 80 -16.89 -11.12 31.77
CA PRO A 80 -18.32 -10.85 31.62
C PRO A 80 -19.01 -11.71 30.56
N GLY A 81 -18.29 -12.46 29.72
CA GLY A 81 -18.87 -13.23 28.63
C GLY A 81 -17.99 -13.36 27.38
N PHE A 82 -16.68 -13.13 27.49
CA PHE A 82 -15.74 -13.45 26.41
C PHE A 82 -15.64 -14.96 26.25
N ILE A 83 -15.45 -15.45 25.02
CA ILE A 83 -15.18 -16.85 24.75
C ILE A 83 -13.74 -16.95 24.25
N ASN A 84 -12.85 -17.51 25.08
CA ASN A 84 -11.46 -17.77 24.75
C ASN A 84 -11.35 -19.11 24.02
N ILE A 85 -10.61 -19.16 22.92
CA ILE A 85 -10.47 -20.32 22.05
C ILE A 85 -8.98 -20.67 21.94
N PHE A 86 -8.64 -21.91 22.28
CA PHE A 86 -7.28 -22.46 22.21
C PHE A 86 -7.27 -23.52 21.10
N LEU A 87 -6.45 -23.31 20.08
CA LEU A 87 -6.43 -24.14 18.89
C LEU A 87 -5.85 -25.53 19.18
N ASP A 88 -6.39 -26.52 18.47
CA ASP A 88 -5.90 -27.89 18.53
C ASP A 88 -4.53 -28.00 17.81
N PRO A 89 -3.48 -28.53 18.45
CA PRO A 89 -2.19 -28.77 17.80
C PRO A 89 -2.28 -29.63 16.54
N ALA A 90 -3.20 -30.60 16.48
CA ALA A 90 -3.40 -31.43 15.30
C ALA A 90 -3.99 -30.62 14.13
N PHE A 91 -4.96 -29.74 14.43
CA PHE A 91 -5.52 -28.81 13.47
C PHE A 91 -4.44 -27.87 12.90
N LEU A 92 -3.60 -27.31 13.77
CA LEU A 92 -2.48 -26.47 13.35
C LEU A 92 -1.50 -27.22 12.45
N ALA A 93 -1.12 -28.44 12.84
CA ALA A 93 -0.18 -29.27 12.09
C ALA A 93 -0.68 -29.63 10.67
N GLU A 94 -1.96 -29.96 10.53
CA GLU A 94 -2.57 -30.25 9.23
C GLU A 94 -2.59 -29.01 8.33
N ASN A 95 -2.96 -27.86 8.87
CA ASN A 95 -2.98 -26.60 8.13
C ASN A 95 -1.57 -26.13 7.75
N VAL A 96 -0.55 -26.34 8.59
CA VAL A 96 0.86 -26.07 8.25
C VAL A 96 1.30 -26.93 7.05
N ASN A 97 0.97 -28.22 7.05
CA ASN A 97 1.28 -29.09 5.91
C ASN A 97 0.57 -28.65 4.64
N SER A 98 -0.70 -28.26 4.74
CA SER A 98 -1.49 -27.74 3.63
C SER A 98 -0.90 -26.43 3.06
N ALA A 99 -0.46 -25.52 3.94
CA ALA A 99 0.21 -24.30 3.55
C ALA A 99 1.56 -24.57 2.87
N LEU A 100 2.35 -25.53 3.38
CA LEU A 100 3.60 -25.94 2.74
C LEU A 100 3.40 -26.57 1.35
N ALA A 101 2.33 -27.33 1.15
CA ALA A 101 2.02 -27.93 -0.15
C ALA A 101 1.54 -26.89 -1.18
N SER A 102 1.02 -25.74 -0.74
CA SER A 102 0.53 -24.67 -1.60
C SER A 102 1.64 -23.69 -1.96
N GLU A 103 1.79 -23.33 -3.23
CA GLU A 103 2.71 -22.25 -3.65
C GLU A 103 2.39 -20.92 -2.96
N ARG A 104 1.11 -20.66 -2.71
CA ARG A 104 0.58 -19.43 -2.09
C ARG A 104 0.31 -19.57 -0.59
N LEU A 105 0.95 -20.55 0.07
CA LEU A 105 0.87 -20.73 1.53
C LEU A 105 -0.55 -21.02 2.05
N GLY A 106 -1.42 -21.56 1.20
CA GLY A 106 -2.82 -21.84 1.55
C GLY A 106 -3.72 -20.61 1.53
N VAL A 107 -3.22 -19.43 1.13
CA VAL A 107 -4.01 -18.20 1.07
C VAL A 107 -5.11 -18.32 0.02
N ALA A 108 -6.36 -18.27 0.50
CA ALA A 108 -7.54 -18.29 -0.36
C ALA A 108 -7.60 -17.08 -1.29
N ARG A 109 -8.18 -17.26 -2.48
CA ARG A 109 -8.52 -16.14 -3.37
C ARG A 109 -9.93 -15.66 -3.04
N PRO A 110 -10.11 -14.38 -2.65
CA PRO A 110 -11.44 -13.79 -2.59
C PRO A 110 -12.09 -13.73 -3.97
N GLN A 111 -13.36 -13.34 -4.02
CA GLN A 111 -14.02 -13.01 -5.27
C GLN A 111 -13.23 -11.91 -6.00
N ALA A 112 -12.84 -12.20 -7.23
CA ALA A 112 -12.07 -11.25 -8.04
C ALA A 112 -12.88 -9.98 -8.25
N GLN A 113 -12.20 -8.84 -8.15
CA GLN A 113 -12.71 -7.50 -8.38
C GLN A 113 -11.75 -6.79 -9.31
N THR A 114 -12.25 -5.83 -10.08
CA THR A 114 -11.44 -4.85 -10.80
C THR A 114 -11.18 -3.66 -9.89
N ILE A 115 -9.94 -3.47 -9.45
CA ILE A 115 -9.56 -2.43 -8.49
C ILE A 115 -8.60 -1.47 -9.16
N VAL A 116 -9.01 -0.20 -9.27
CA VAL A 116 -8.12 0.86 -9.78
C VAL A 116 -7.38 1.47 -8.60
N VAL A 117 -6.04 1.54 -8.68
CA VAL A 117 -5.19 2.13 -7.64
C VAL A 117 -4.46 3.34 -8.20
N ASP A 118 -4.80 4.51 -7.68
CA ASP A 118 -4.23 5.80 -8.03
C ASP A 118 -3.12 6.18 -7.04
N TYR A 119 -1.89 6.25 -7.54
CA TYR A 119 -0.72 6.51 -6.72
C TYR A 119 0.47 7.03 -7.54
N SER A 120 1.50 7.50 -6.83
CA SER A 120 2.69 8.20 -7.33
C SER A 120 2.40 9.59 -7.88
N ALA A 121 1.67 9.68 -9.00
CA ALA A 121 1.20 10.92 -9.62
C ALA A 121 2.23 12.07 -9.65
N PRO A 122 3.46 11.85 -10.18
CA PRO A 122 4.45 12.91 -10.26
C PRO A 122 4.04 13.98 -11.29
N ASN A 123 4.52 15.20 -11.06
CA ASN A 123 4.39 16.28 -12.04
C ASN A 123 5.39 16.10 -13.17
N VAL A 124 4.94 16.24 -14.41
CA VAL A 124 5.81 16.18 -15.58
C VAL A 124 6.66 17.46 -15.67
N ALA A 125 7.84 17.36 -16.29
CA ALA A 125 8.82 18.43 -16.43
C ALA A 125 9.39 18.97 -15.09
N LYS A 126 9.30 18.16 -14.04
CA LYS A 126 10.02 18.31 -12.77
C LYS A 126 10.50 16.94 -12.35
N GLU A 127 11.63 16.87 -11.66
CA GLU A 127 12.08 15.61 -11.07
C GLU A 127 11.17 15.17 -9.93
N MET A 128 11.06 13.85 -9.74
CA MET A 128 10.41 13.29 -8.58
C MET A 128 11.14 13.69 -7.30
N HIS A 129 10.37 14.20 -6.34
CA HIS A 129 10.83 14.51 -4.99
C HIS A 129 10.11 13.66 -3.95
N VAL A 130 10.58 13.74 -2.70
CA VAL A 130 10.06 13.03 -1.51
C VAL A 130 8.54 13.19 -1.27
N GLY A 131 7.90 14.19 -1.86
CA GLY A 131 6.46 14.39 -1.76
C GLY A 131 5.64 13.33 -2.50
N HIS A 132 6.20 12.74 -3.56
CA HIS A 132 5.57 11.65 -4.31
C HIS A 132 5.99 10.27 -3.77
N LEU A 133 7.00 10.22 -2.90
CA LEU A 133 7.60 8.97 -2.43
C LEU A 133 6.59 8.13 -1.62
N ARG A 134 5.89 8.75 -0.66
CA ARG A 134 4.93 8.03 0.19
C ARG A 134 3.79 7.42 -0.61
N SER A 135 3.20 8.20 -1.52
CA SER A 135 2.16 7.69 -2.43
C SER A 135 2.69 6.50 -3.23
N THR A 136 3.88 6.63 -3.81
CA THR A 136 4.51 5.58 -4.61
C THR A 136 4.69 4.28 -3.82
N ILE A 137 5.27 4.35 -2.62
CA ILE A 137 5.59 3.16 -1.81
C ILE A 137 4.32 2.50 -1.25
N ILE A 138 3.42 3.29 -0.65
CA ILE A 138 2.22 2.77 0.01
C ILE A 138 1.25 2.19 -1.04
N GLY A 139 1.08 2.90 -2.17
CA GLY A 139 0.25 2.43 -3.28
C GLY A 139 0.78 1.14 -3.90
N ASP A 140 2.10 1.02 -4.11
CA ASP A 140 2.69 -0.21 -4.67
C ASP A 140 2.51 -1.42 -3.75
N ALA A 141 2.61 -1.25 -2.43
CA ALA A 141 2.34 -2.32 -1.47
C ALA A 141 0.87 -2.79 -1.50
N ALA A 142 -0.07 -1.86 -1.70
CA ALA A 142 -1.48 -2.18 -1.86
C ALA A 142 -1.74 -2.95 -3.17
N VAL A 143 -1.16 -2.48 -4.28
CA VAL A 143 -1.20 -3.15 -5.58
C VAL A 143 -0.71 -4.59 -5.47
N ARG A 144 0.50 -4.80 -4.92
CA ARG A 144 1.09 -6.13 -4.74
C ARG A 144 0.22 -7.05 -3.88
N THR A 145 -0.35 -6.51 -2.80
CA THR A 145 -1.25 -7.28 -1.92
C THR A 145 -2.52 -7.71 -2.66
N LEU A 146 -3.16 -6.80 -3.39
CA LEU A 146 -4.39 -7.07 -4.13
C LEU A 146 -4.17 -8.03 -5.30
N GLU A 147 -3.06 -7.90 -6.02
CA GLU A 147 -2.64 -8.84 -7.07
C GLU A 147 -2.33 -10.22 -6.49
N PHE A 148 -1.63 -10.28 -5.36
CA PHE A 148 -1.40 -11.54 -4.67
C PHE A 148 -2.72 -12.21 -4.31
N LEU A 149 -3.72 -11.49 -3.82
CA LEU A 149 -5.06 -12.03 -3.57
C LEU A 149 -5.84 -12.42 -4.84
N GLY A 150 -5.38 -12.00 -6.02
CA GLY A 150 -5.94 -12.39 -7.31
C GLY A 150 -7.00 -11.44 -7.87
N HIS A 151 -7.03 -10.19 -7.38
CA HIS A 151 -7.82 -9.13 -7.99
C HIS A 151 -7.20 -8.69 -9.32
N LYS A 152 -8.02 -8.15 -10.22
CA LYS A 152 -7.55 -7.44 -11.41
C LYS A 152 -7.20 -6.01 -10.97
N VAL A 153 -5.92 -5.74 -10.78
CA VAL A 153 -5.46 -4.42 -10.36
C VAL A 153 -5.09 -3.57 -11.57
N ILE A 154 -5.64 -2.37 -11.67
CA ILE A 154 -5.28 -1.38 -12.68
C ILE A 154 -4.53 -0.26 -11.97
N ARG A 155 -3.24 -0.15 -12.22
CA ARG A 155 -2.43 0.96 -11.74
C ARG A 155 -2.79 2.20 -12.55
N ALA A 156 -3.04 3.32 -11.87
CA ALA A 156 -3.32 4.59 -12.52
C ALA A 156 -2.30 5.63 -12.01
N ASN A 157 -1.22 5.82 -12.77
CA ASN A 157 -0.27 6.87 -12.49
C ASN A 157 -0.81 8.20 -13.03
N HIS A 158 -1.52 8.95 -12.18
CA HIS A 158 -2.22 10.18 -12.53
C HIS A 158 -1.25 11.37 -12.62
N VAL A 159 -0.34 11.31 -13.59
CA VAL A 159 0.72 12.32 -13.77
C VAL A 159 0.13 13.71 -14.07
N GLY A 160 0.76 14.73 -13.49
CA GLY A 160 0.47 16.13 -13.79
C GLY A 160 1.10 16.53 -15.12
N ASP A 161 0.49 16.10 -16.22
CA ASP A 161 0.98 16.28 -17.59
C ASP A 161 0.25 17.40 -18.35
N TRP A 162 -0.61 18.16 -17.70
CA TRP A 162 -1.32 19.27 -18.33
C TRP A 162 -1.24 20.55 -17.50
N GLY A 163 -1.21 21.71 -18.16
CA GLY A 163 -1.19 23.01 -17.48
C GLY A 163 -0.44 24.12 -18.21
N THR A 164 -0.53 25.33 -17.68
CA THR A 164 0.04 26.54 -18.29
C THR A 164 1.58 26.53 -18.30
N GLN A 165 2.21 25.77 -17.40
CA GLN A 165 3.66 25.60 -17.34
C GLN A 165 4.25 25.00 -18.62
N PHE A 166 3.48 24.21 -19.38
CA PHE A 166 3.97 23.60 -20.61
C PHE A 166 4.26 24.62 -21.71
N GLY A 167 3.63 25.80 -21.70
CA GLY A 167 3.92 26.83 -22.69
C GLY A 167 5.38 27.30 -22.65
N MET A 168 5.91 27.56 -21.46
CA MET A 168 7.32 27.96 -21.31
C MET A 168 8.28 26.80 -21.58
N LEU A 169 7.90 25.58 -21.22
CA LEU A 169 8.72 24.39 -21.44
C LEU A 169 8.85 24.05 -22.92
N ILE A 170 7.74 24.14 -23.67
CA ILE A 170 7.75 23.95 -25.13
C ILE A 170 8.54 25.07 -25.81
N ALA A 171 8.34 26.33 -25.40
CA ALA A 171 9.09 27.46 -25.95
C ALA A 171 10.60 27.32 -25.70
N TRP A 172 10.99 26.84 -24.52
CA TRP A 172 12.39 26.56 -24.20
C TRP A 172 12.94 25.38 -24.99
N LEU A 173 12.17 24.29 -25.13
CA LEU A 173 12.55 23.12 -25.91
C LEU A 173 12.80 23.50 -27.38
N GLU A 174 11.92 24.30 -27.96
CA GLU A 174 12.05 24.79 -29.33
C GLU A 174 13.31 25.65 -29.49
N LYS A 175 13.55 26.59 -28.56
CA LYS A 175 14.74 27.44 -28.57
C LYS A 175 16.02 26.61 -28.51
N GLN A 176 16.09 25.63 -27.61
CA GLN A 176 17.27 24.79 -27.49
C GLN A 176 17.49 23.89 -28.72
N GLN A 177 16.42 23.36 -29.35
CA GLN A 177 16.55 22.59 -30.59
C GLN A 177 17.03 23.43 -31.79
N GLN A 178 16.66 24.71 -31.81
CA GLN A 178 17.14 25.65 -32.83
C GLN A 178 18.61 26.04 -32.62
N GLU A 179 19.05 26.17 -31.37
CA GLU A 179 20.43 26.55 -31.02
C GLU A 179 21.41 25.35 -31.06
N ASN A 180 20.95 24.13 -30.75
CA ASN A 180 21.74 22.90 -30.75
C ASN A 180 21.09 21.86 -31.68
N ALA A 181 21.62 21.69 -32.89
CA ALA A 181 21.09 20.83 -33.96
C ALA A 181 21.26 19.29 -33.73
N GLY A 182 21.23 18.82 -32.48
CA GLY A 182 21.39 17.41 -32.11
C GLY A 182 20.25 16.87 -31.23
N GLU A 183 20.13 15.54 -31.14
CA GLU A 183 19.24 14.90 -30.17
C GLU A 183 19.63 15.32 -28.75
N MET A 184 18.75 16.07 -28.11
CA MET A 184 18.99 16.60 -26.79
C MET A 184 18.73 15.50 -25.76
N ALA A 185 19.79 14.97 -25.17
CA ALA A 185 19.69 14.21 -23.94
C ALA A 185 19.35 15.21 -22.82
N LEU A 186 18.06 15.34 -22.48
CA LEU A 186 17.59 16.10 -21.32
C LEU A 186 17.98 15.33 -20.04
N SER A 187 19.27 15.33 -19.71
CA SER A 187 19.79 14.68 -18.51
C SER A 187 19.49 15.47 -17.22
N ASP A 188 19.12 16.75 -17.34
CA ASP A 188 18.76 17.63 -16.22
C ASP A 188 17.41 18.34 -16.46
N LEU A 189 16.32 17.66 -16.11
CA LEU A 189 14.95 18.19 -16.20
C LEU A 189 14.74 19.40 -15.28
N GLU A 190 15.42 19.44 -14.13
CA GLU A 190 15.32 20.60 -13.22
C GLU A 190 16.04 21.82 -13.75
N GLY A 191 17.25 21.64 -14.31
CA GLY A 191 17.98 22.69 -15.02
C GLY A 191 17.13 23.23 -16.16
N PHE A 192 16.53 22.34 -16.96
CA PHE A 192 15.63 22.71 -18.04
C PHE A 192 14.43 23.56 -17.56
N TYR A 193 13.74 23.13 -16.49
CA TYR A 193 12.62 23.89 -15.92
C TYR A 193 13.08 25.27 -15.39
N ARG A 194 14.21 25.30 -14.68
CA ARG A 194 14.76 26.52 -14.08
C ARG A 194 15.17 27.54 -15.12
N ASP A 195 15.81 27.08 -16.20
CA ASP A 195 16.24 27.93 -17.30
C ASP A 195 15.05 28.45 -18.11
N ALA A 196 14.05 27.59 -18.36
CA ALA A 196 12.78 28.01 -18.97
C ALA A 196 12.09 29.08 -18.13
N LYS A 197 12.04 28.88 -16.80
CA LYS A 197 11.44 29.85 -15.86
C LYS A 197 12.21 31.17 -15.82
N LYS A 198 13.54 31.11 -15.80
CA LYS A 198 14.40 32.30 -15.83
C LYS A 198 14.12 33.15 -17.09
N HIS A 199 14.08 32.52 -18.27
CA HIS A 199 13.75 33.22 -19.51
C HIS A 199 12.31 33.74 -19.51
N TYR A 200 11.36 33.03 -18.90
CA TYR A 200 9.99 33.51 -18.75
C TYR A 200 9.90 34.78 -17.90
N ASP A 201 10.74 34.91 -16.88
CA ASP A 201 10.72 36.06 -15.97
C ASP A 201 11.56 37.24 -16.46
N GLU A 202 12.62 36.98 -17.25
CA GLU A 202 13.59 37.99 -17.71
C GLU A 202 13.37 38.47 -19.16
N ASP A 203 12.65 37.71 -20.00
CA ASP A 203 12.43 38.02 -21.43
C ASP A 203 10.92 38.08 -21.75
N GLU A 204 10.42 39.31 -21.97
CA GLU A 204 9.00 39.57 -22.25
C GLU A 204 8.52 38.93 -23.57
N VAL A 205 9.39 38.88 -24.58
CA VAL A 205 9.09 38.26 -25.89
C VAL A 205 8.98 36.74 -25.73
N PHE A 206 9.86 36.13 -24.93
CA PHE A 206 9.76 34.73 -24.58
C PHE A 206 8.49 34.44 -23.78
N ALA A 207 8.14 35.27 -22.80
CA ALA A 207 6.94 35.10 -21.98
C ALA A 207 5.64 35.18 -22.79
N GLU A 208 5.55 36.11 -23.74
CA GLU A 208 4.40 36.24 -24.64
C GLU A 208 4.26 35.01 -25.55
N ARG A 209 5.36 34.56 -26.15
CA ARG A 209 5.40 33.34 -26.95
C ARG A 209 4.98 32.12 -26.15
N ALA A 210 5.48 31.96 -24.93
CA ALA A 210 5.12 30.87 -24.04
C ALA A 210 3.62 30.86 -23.70
N ARG A 211 3.00 32.03 -23.46
CA ARG A 211 1.53 32.14 -23.27
C ARG A 211 0.76 31.71 -24.52
N ASN A 212 1.21 32.13 -25.70
CA ASN A 212 0.60 31.72 -26.98
C ASN A 212 0.72 30.20 -27.19
N TYR A 213 1.84 29.58 -26.79
CA TYR A 213 2.04 28.13 -26.93
C TYR A 213 1.08 27.32 -26.08
N VAL A 214 0.67 27.82 -24.91
CA VAL A 214 -0.42 27.20 -24.12
C VAL A 214 -1.72 27.17 -24.92
N VAL A 215 -2.08 28.28 -25.57
CA VAL A 215 -3.31 28.37 -26.37
C VAL A 215 -3.27 27.41 -27.54
N LYS A 216 -2.13 27.33 -28.25
CA LYS A 216 -1.96 26.39 -29.37
C LYS A 216 -2.01 24.92 -28.93
N LEU A 217 -1.36 24.59 -27.80
CA LEU A 217 -1.41 23.26 -27.20
C LEU A 217 -2.85 22.87 -26.82
N GLN A 218 -3.58 23.76 -26.14
CA GLN A 218 -4.97 23.54 -25.75
C GLN A 218 -5.93 23.51 -26.93
N GLY A 219 -5.61 24.24 -28.00
CA GLY A 219 -6.33 24.22 -29.28
C GLY A 219 -6.11 22.95 -30.10
N GLY A 220 -5.23 22.04 -29.66
CA GLY A 220 -4.97 20.76 -30.32
C GLY A 220 -4.04 20.86 -31.53
N ASP A 221 -3.19 21.88 -31.60
CA ASP A 221 -2.20 22.01 -32.67
C ASP A 221 -1.20 20.84 -32.60
N THR A 222 -1.11 20.07 -33.68
CA THR A 222 -0.31 18.83 -33.77
C THR A 222 1.15 19.06 -33.44
N TYR A 223 1.75 20.17 -33.87
CA TYR A 223 3.17 20.45 -33.60
C TYR A 223 3.43 20.61 -32.11
N PHE A 224 2.59 21.38 -31.42
CA PHE A 224 2.72 21.60 -29.98
C PHE A 224 2.39 20.35 -29.16
N LEU A 225 1.43 19.53 -29.62
CA LEU A 225 1.13 18.23 -29.01
C LEU A 225 2.31 17.26 -29.14
N GLU A 226 3.00 17.23 -30.28
CA GLU A 226 4.21 16.40 -30.45
C GLU A 226 5.35 16.86 -29.54
N MET A 227 5.58 18.17 -29.43
CA MET A 227 6.59 18.71 -28.50
C MET A 227 6.25 18.41 -27.03
N TRP A 228 4.96 18.53 -26.67
CA TRP A 228 4.46 18.18 -25.36
C TRP A 228 4.70 16.70 -25.05
N ARG A 229 4.34 15.78 -25.95
CA ARG A 229 4.60 14.34 -25.80
C ARG A 229 6.06 14.03 -25.57
N LYS A 230 6.98 14.66 -26.33
CA LYS A 230 8.42 14.50 -26.11
C LYS A 230 8.84 14.87 -24.68
N LEU A 231 8.32 15.97 -24.13
CA LEU A 231 8.62 16.38 -22.75
C LEU A 231 8.07 15.39 -21.71
N VAL A 232 6.85 14.88 -21.94
CA VAL A 232 6.24 13.83 -21.12
C VAL A 232 7.09 12.57 -21.15
N ASP A 233 7.43 12.08 -22.35
CA ASP A 233 8.19 10.85 -22.56
C ASP A 233 9.58 10.91 -21.92
N ILE A 234 10.28 12.03 -22.05
CA ILE A 234 11.58 12.26 -21.41
C ILE A 234 11.44 12.22 -19.89
N THR A 235 10.44 12.91 -19.33
CA THR A 235 10.22 12.92 -17.87
C THR A 235 9.87 11.52 -17.36
N MET A 236 8.98 10.81 -18.05
CA MET A 236 8.57 9.47 -17.66
C MET A 236 9.67 8.43 -17.84
N THR A 237 10.59 8.63 -18.79
CA THR A 237 11.80 7.81 -18.91
C THR A 237 12.67 7.95 -17.65
N GLN A 238 12.89 9.17 -17.17
CA GLN A 238 13.67 9.40 -15.95
C GLN A 238 12.97 8.88 -14.69
N ASN A 239 11.64 9.05 -14.62
CA ASN A 239 10.84 8.51 -13.51
C ASN A 239 10.90 6.98 -13.48
N GLN A 240 10.88 6.31 -14.64
CA GLN A 240 10.98 4.85 -14.72
C GLN A 240 12.27 4.32 -14.09
N ILE A 241 13.42 4.95 -14.37
CA ILE A 241 14.70 4.58 -13.73
C ILE A 241 14.59 4.66 -12.20
N THR A 242 13.87 5.65 -11.69
CA THR A 242 13.64 5.81 -10.24
C THR A 242 12.69 4.74 -9.70
N TYR A 243 11.62 4.40 -10.43
CA TYR A 243 10.72 3.30 -10.05
C TYR A 243 11.43 1.94 -10.04
N ASP A 244 12.27 1.68 -11.04
CA ASP A 244 13.04 0.44 -11.14
C ASP A 244 14.01 0.31 -9.94
N ARG A 245 14.71 1.39 -9.59
CA ARG A 245 15.57 1.45 -8.39
C ARG A 245 14.80 1.23 -7.10
N LEU A 246 13.56 1.70 -7.01
CA LEU A 246 12.68 1.50 -5.86
C LEU A 246 12.01 0.11 -5.84
N ASN A 247 12.23 -0.73 -6.86
CA ASN A 247 11.50 -1.98 -7.04
C ASN A 247 9.97 -1.75 -6.94
N VAL A 248 9.48 -0.75 -7.68
CA VAL A 248 8.06 -0.40 -7.80
C VAL A 248 7.51 -0.99 -9.09
N THR A 249 6.25 -1.41 -9.09
CA THR A 249 5.63 -2.12 -10.22
C THR A 249 5.02 -1.20 -11.27
N LEU A 250 5.20 0.12 -11.16
CA LEU A 250 4.75 1.10 -12.16
C LEU A 250 5.57 0.98 -13.44
N THR A 251 4.86 1.02 -14.55
CA THR A 251 5.40 1.05 -15.91
C THR A 251 4.84 2.25 -16.68
N ARG A 252 5.31 2.45 -17.93
CA ARG A 252 4.79 3.49 -18.82
C ARG A 252 3.33 3.28 -19.22
N ASP A 253 2.88 2.03 -19.30
CA ASP A 253 1.52 1.71 -19.73
C ASP A 253 0.48 2.02 -18.63
N ASP A 254 0.93 2.25 -17.41
CA ASP A 254 0.09 2.64 -16.26
C ASP A 254 -0.17 4.16 -16.21
N VAL A 255 0.42 4.95 -17.12
CA VAL A 255 0.28 6.41 -17.15
C VAL A 255 -1.12 6.81 -17.62
N MET A 256 -1.87 7.45 -16.73
CA MET A 256 -3.22 7.97 -17.00
C MET A 256 -3.32 9.41 -16.50
N GLY A 257 -2.50 10.28 -17.08
CA GLY A 257 -2.36 11.69 -16.72
C GLY A 257 -3.64 12.51 -16.90
N GLU A 258 -3.62 13.72 -16.35
CA GLU A 258 -4.74 14.68 -16.43
C GLU A 258 -5.18 14.93 -17.88
N SER A 259 -4.22 14.93 -18.81
CA SER A 259 -4.45 15.17 -20.22
C SER A 259 -5.43 14.17 -20.88
N LEU A 260 -5.49 12.93 -20.36
CA LEU A 260 -6.39 11.87 -20.83
C LEU A 260 -7.86 12.30 -20.75
N TYR A 261 -8.21 13.08 -19.73
CA TYR A 261 -9.60 13.44 -19.43
C TYR A 261 -10.03 14.75 -20.09
N ASN A 262 -9.12 15.51 -20.70
CA ASN A 262 -9.41 16.80 -21.33
C ASN A 262 -10.59 16.77 -22.32
N PRO A 263 -10.70 15.77 -23.23
CA PRO A 263 -11.83 15.69 -24.16
C PRO A 263 -13.18 15.47 -23.46
N MET A 264 -13.18 14.98 -22.22
CA MET A 264 -14.39 14.68 -21.45
C MET A 264 -14.94 15.92 -20.73
N LEU A 265 -14.09 16.89 -20.39
CA LEU A 265 -14.45 18.00 -19.49
C LEU A 265 -15.64 18.84 -19.99
N PRO A 266 -15.72 19.25 -21.28
CA PRO A 266 -16.87 19.99 -21.78
C PRO A 266 -18.17 19.19 -21.65
N GLY A 267 -18.12 17.88 -21.91
CA GLY A 267 -19.26 16.98 -21.78
C GLY A 267 -19.74 16.81 -20.34
N ILE A 268 -18.80 16.71 -19.39
CA ILE A 268 -19.12 16.66 -17.95
C ILE A 268 -19.84 17.94 -17.52
N VAL A 269 -19.33 19.11 -17.87
CA VAL A 269 -19.95 20.39 -17.48
C VAL A 269 -21.34 20.54 -18.10
N ALA A 270 -21.48 20.19 -19.39
CA ALA A 270 -22.78 20.23 -20.07
C ALA A 270 -23.80 19.29 -19.41
N ASP A 271 -23.42 18.06 -19.06
CA ASP A 271 -24.30 17.09 -18.40
C ASP A 271 -24.70 17.54 -17.00
N LEU A 272 -23.77 18.10 -16.21
CA LEU A 272 -24.08 18.65 -14.89
C LEU A 272 -25.05 19.84 -14.96
N LYS A 273 -24.94 20.69 -15.98
CA LYS A 273 -25.92 21.76 -16.24
C LYS A 273 -27.29 21.18 -16.65
N ALA A 274 -27.31 20.17 -17.53
CA ALA A 274 -28.54 19.52 -17.97
C ALA A 274 -29.29 18.82 -16.83
N LYS A 275 -28.57 18.27 -15.85
CA LYS A 275 -29.13 17.69 -14.62
C LYS A 275 -29.59 18.72 -13.58
N GLY A 276 -29.38 20.02 -13.84
CA GLY A 276 -29.69 21.11 -12.91
C GLY A 276 -28.79 21.14 -11.67
N LEU A 277 -27.66 20.44 -11.70
CA LEU A 277 -26.69 20.41 -10.59
C LEU A 277 -25.71 21.58 -10.65
N ALA A 278 -25.27 21.94 -11.87
CA ALA A 278 -24.36 23.05 -12.10
C ALA A 278 -25.10 24.30 -12.56
N VAL A 279 -24.79 25.45 -11.95
CA VAL A 279 -25.39 26.75 -12.24
C VAL A 279 -24.31 27.82 -12.42
N GLU A 280 -24.67 28.92 -13.09
CA GLU A 280 -23.80 30.09 -13.17
C GLU A 280 -23.84 30.88 -11.85
N SER A 281 -22.67 31.20 -11.30
CA SER A 281 -22.50 32.03 -10.11
C SER A 281 -21.26 32.90 -10.29
N GLU A 282 -21.44 34.22 -10.22
CA GLU A 282 -20.35 35.22 -10.41
C GLU A 282 -19.55 35.03 -11.72
N GLY A 283 -20.22 34.53 -12.76
CA GLY A 283 -19.63 34.27 -14.08
C GLY A 283 -18.82 32.97 -14.17
N ALA A 284 -18.77 32.16 -13.11
CA ALA A 284 -18.22 30.81 -13.14
C ALA A 284 -19.33 29.75 -13.08
N THR A 285 -19.08 28.54 -13.57
CA THR A 285 -19.98 27.41 -13.39
C THR A 285 -19.65 26.67 -12.10
N VAL A 286 -20.65 26.53 -11.24
CA VAL A 286 -20.51 26.06 -9.85
C VAL A 286 -21.56 25.01 -9.53
N VAL A 287 -21.19 24.01 -8.72
CA VAL A 287 -22.12 23.07 -8.08
C VAL A 287 -22.19 23.37 -6.59
N PHE A 288 -23.38 23.66 -6.08
CA PHE A 288 -23.59 23.88 -4.65
C PHE A 288 -23.77 22.55 -3.92
N LEU A 289 -22.98 22.35 -2.85
CA LEU A 289 -23.03 21.16 -2.02
C LEU A 289 -23.49 21.53 -0.61
N ASP A 290 -24.60 20.96 -0.15
CA ASP A 290 -25.14 21.21 1.19
C ASP A 290 -24.27 20.60 2.29
N GLU A 291 -23.55 19.54 1.94
CA GLU A 291 -22.66 18.75 2.79
C GLU A 291 -21.43 19.56 3.24
N TYR A 292 -21.09 20.65 2.55
CA TYR A 292 -19.95 21.51 2.85
C TYR A 292 -20.41 22.95 3.01
N LYS A 293 -19.80 23.69 3.94
CA LYS A 293 -20.11 25.10 4.17
C LYS A 293 -18.94 26.01 3.81
N ASN A 294 -19.22 27.17 3.22
CA ASN A 294 -18.25 28.24 3.05
C ASN A 294 -17.98 28.95 4.39
N LYS A 295 -17.14 30.01 4.37
CA LYS A 295 -16.77 30.75 5.59
C LYS A 295 -17.97 31.50 6.19
N GLU A 296 -18.97 31.77 5.36
CA GLU A 296 -20.20 32.47 5.68
C GLU A 296 -21.31 31.54 6.21
N GLY A 297 -21.06 30.21 6.24
CA GLY A 297 -22.01 29.20 6.72
C GLY A 297 -23.03 28.72 5.69
N GLU A 298 -22.91 29.15 4.44
CA GLU A 298 -23.79 28.82 3.32
C GLU A 298 -23.27 27.56 2.57
N PRO A 299 -24.12 26.88 1.77
CA PRO A 299 -23.69 25.76 0.93
C PRO A 299 -22.46 26.12 0.08
N MET A 300 -21.45 25.26 0.08
CA MET A 300 -20.22 25.55 -0.64
C MET A 300 -20.42 25.44 -2.14
N GLY A 301 -20.11 26.53 -2.85
CA GLY A 301 -20.04 26.53 -4.31
C GLY A 301 -18.72 25.95 -4.82
N VAL A 302 -18.75 24.72 -5.33
CA VAL A 302 -17.59 24.07 -5.94
C VAL A 302 -17.49 24.45 -7.41
N ILE A 303 -16.44 25.19 -7.78
CA ILE A 303 -16.20 25.65 -9.16
C ILE A 303 -15.74 24.47 -10.03
N ILE A 304 -16.46 24.23 -11.13
CA ILE A 304 -16.10 23.22 -12.15
C ILE A 304 -15.69 23.86 -13.49
N GLN A 305 -15.97 25.14 -13.69
CA GLN A 305 -15.46 25.91 -14.83
C GLN A 305 -15.32 27.38 -14.42
N LYS A 306 -14.16 27.98 -14.71
CA LYS A 306 -13.87 29.40 -14.44
C LYS A 306 -14.60 30.32 -15.43
N LYS A 307 -14.64 31.62 -15.12
CA LYS A 307 -15.22 32.66 -15.99
C LYS A 307 -14.56 32.79 -17.37
N ASP A 308 -13.28 32.44 -17.45
CA ASP A 308 -12.50 32.46 -18.70
C ASP A 308 -12.71 31.18 -19.52
N GLY A 309 -13.61 30.29 -19.09
CA GLY A 309 -13.89 29.00 -19.71
C GLY A 309 -12.93 27.88 -19.31
N GLY A 310 -11.87 28.20 -18.57
CA GLY A 310 -10.86 27.22 -18.14
C GLY A 310 -11.38 26.23 -17.10
N TYR A 311 -10.93 24.98 -17.20
CA TYR A 311 -11.24 23.92 -16.25
C TYR A 311 -10.25 23.90 -15.07
N LEU A 312 -10.65 23.24 -13.99
CA LEU A 312 -9.83 23.03 -12.78
C LEU A 312 -9.69 21.54 -12.47
N TYR A 313 -8.80 21.21 -11.52
CA TYR A 313 -8.60 19.86 -10.99
C TYR A 313 -9.91 19.15 -10.61
N THR A 314 -10.89 19.87 -10.03
CA THR A 314 -12.19 19.28 -9.67
C THR A 314 -12.89 18.65 -10.89
N THR A 315 -12.83 19.32 -12.04
CA THR A 315 -13.43 18.84 -13.30
C THR A 315 -12.75 17.57 -13.78
N THR A 316 -11.41 17.53 -13.69
CA THR A 316 -10.59 16.37 -14.02
C THR A 316 -10.92 15.22 -13.08
N ASP A 317 -11.03 15.44 -11.78
CA ASP A 317 -11.36 14.41 -10.79
C ASP A 317 -12.76 13.81 -11.01
N ILE A 318 -13.74 14.63 -11.36
CA ILE A 318 -15.09 14.16 -11.74
C ILE A 318 -15.01 13.28 -12.99
N ALA A 319 -14.31 13.74 -14.04
CA ALA A 319 -14.13 12.99 -15.27
C ALA A 319 -13.35 11.68 -15.03
N CYS A 320 -12.34 11.72 -14.17
CA CYS A 320 -11.48 10.60 -13.81
C CYS A 320 -12.27 9.50 -13.11
N ALA A 321 -13.07 9.84 -12.08
CA ALA A 321 -13.93 8.88 -11.40
C ALA A 321 -14.95 8.24 -12.37
N LYS A 322 -15.58 9.05 -13.22
CA LYS A 322 -16.51 8.56 -14.27
C LYS A 322 -15.81 7.61 -15.24
N TYR A 323 -14.62 7.97 -15.73
CA TYR A 323 -13.83 7.14 -16.65
C TYR A 323 -13.45 5.79 -16.03
N ARG A 324 -12.99 5.80 -14.77
CA ARG A 324 -12.60 4.58 -14.05
C ARG A 324 -13.77 3.61 -13.87
N TYR A 325 -14.98 4.12 -13.70
CA TYR A 325 -16.16 3.26 -13.63
C TYR A 325 -16.66 2.83 -15.02
N GLU A 326 -16.95 3.78 -15.92
CA GLU A 326 -17.59 3.49 -17.20
C GLU A 326 -16.68 2.78 -18.20
N THR A 327 -15.39 3.16 -18.23
CA THR A 327 -14.41 2.61 -19.20
C THR A 327 -13.61 1.47 -18.61
N LEU A 328 -13.12 1.61 -17.37
CA LEU A 328 -12.26 0.59 -16.74
C LEU A 328 -13.06 -0.47 -15.96
N HIS A 329 -14.37 -0.26 -15.77
CA HIS A 329 -15.26 -1.17 -15.05
C HIS A 329 -14.78 -1.48 -13.63
N ALA A 330 -14.34 -0.44 -12.91
CA ALA A 330 -13.88 -0.57 -11.54
C ALA A 330 -15.02 -0.98 -10.59
N ASP A 331 -14.76 -2.01 -9.79
CA ASP A 331 -15.58 -2.40 -8.63
C ASP A 331 -15.19 -1.60 -7.38
N ARG A 332 -13.96 -1.05 -7.35
CA ARG A 332 -13.38 -0.27 -6.25
C ARG A 332 -12.27 0.65 -6.78
N VAL A 333 -12.18 1.88 -6.26
CA VAL A 333 -11.12 2.83 -6.62
C VAL A 333 -10.41 3.35 -5.37
N LEU A 334 -9.10 3.17 -5.32
CA LEU A 334 -8.23 3.53 -4.20
C LEU A 334 -7.35 4.72 -4.57
N TYR A 335 -7.40 5.78 -3.76
CA TYR A 335 -6.62 7.00 -3.97
C TYR A 335 -5.59 7.17 -2.85
N TYR A 336 -4.31 6.95 -3.18
CA TYR A 336 -3.18 7.20 -2.27
C TYR A 336 -2.68 8.62 -2.46
N ILE A 337 -3.33 9.57 -1.79
CA ILE A 337 -3.08 11.01 -1.90
C ILE A 337 -2.80 11.61 -0.51
N ASP A 338 -2.06 12.71 -0.46
CA ASP A 338 -1.79 13.45 0.79
C ASP A 338 -3.10 13.91 1.46
N SER A 339 -3.17 13.77 2.79
CA SER A 339 -4.36 14.11 3.59
C SER A 339 -4.89 15.54 3.38
N ARG A 340 -4.05 16.50 2.97
CA ARG A 340 -4.46 17.87 2.66
C ARG A 340 -5.41 17.98 1.46
N GLN A 341 -5.45 16.98 0.58
CA GLN A 341 -6.37 16.93 -0.56
C GLN A 341 -7.73 16.33 -0.22
N HIS A 342 -7.96 15.90 1.02
CA HIS A 342 -9.19 15.18 1.38
C HIS A 342 -10.45 15.97 1.03
N GLN A 343 -10.52 17.25 1.43
CA GLN A 343 -11.70 18.07 1.17
C GLN A 343 -11.99 18.23 -0.32
N HIS A 344 -10.94 18.40 -1.14
CA HIS A 344 -11.06 18.51 -2.60
C HIS A 344 -11.66 17.24 -3.21
N LEU A 345 -11.10 16.08 -2.87
CA LEU A 345 -11.57 14.77 -3.36
C LEU A 345 -13.02 14.52 -2.93
N MET A 346 -13.36 14.78 -1.67
CA MET A 346 -14.73 14.54 -1.18
C MET A 346 -15.76 15.44 -1.88
N GLN A 347 -15.40 16.69 -2.19
CA GLN A 347 -16.26 17.59 -2.97
C GLN A 347 -16.49 17.07 -4.39
N ALA A 348 -15.42 16.72 -5.10
CA ALA A 348 -15.52 16.15 -6.44
C ALA A 348 -16.37 14.86 -6.43
N TRP A 349 -16.14 13.96 -5.47
CA TRP A 349 -16.87 12.70 -5.38
C TRP A 349 -18.34 12.88 -4.96
N THR A 350 -18.64 13.88 -4.14
CA THR A 350 -20.04 14.23 -3.84
C THR A 350 -20.77 14.65 -5.12
N ILE A 351 -20.11 15.40 -6.01
CA ILE A 351 -20.67 15.75 -7.33
C ILE A 351 -20.83 14.48 -8.19
N VAL A 352 -19.83 13.59 -8.20
CA VAL A 352 -19.89 12.29 -8.90
C VAL A 352 -21.10 11.46 -8.46
N ARG A 353 -21.39 11.39 -7.15
CA ARG A 353 -22.56 10.69 -6.61
C ARG A 353 -23.87 11.36 -6.99
N LYS A 354 -24.00 12.68 -6.80
CA LYS A 354 -25.21 13.44 -7.18
C LYS A 354 -25.50 13.34 -8.68
N ALA A 355 -24.47 13.29 -9.51
CA ALA A 355 -24.60 13.12 -10.95
C ALA A 355 -24.88 11.67 -11.38
N GLY A 356 -24.78 10.69 -10.49
CA GLY A 356 -24.95 9.28 -10.80
C GLY A 356 -23.85 8.70 -11.71
N TYR A 357 -22.66 9.30 -11.73
CA TYR A 357 -21.55 8.84 -12.58
C TYR A 357 -20.91 7.56 -12.04
N VAL A 358 -20.87 7.38 -10.72
CA VAL A 358 -20.39 6.17 -10.06
C VAL A 358 -21.42 5.76 -9.00
N PRO A 359 -21.95 4.53 -9.03
CA PRO A 359 -22.95 4.07 -8.06
C PRO A 359 -22.34 3.88 -6.67
N GLU A 360 -23.16 4.02 -5.61
CA GLU A 360 -22.71 3.86 -4.21
C GLU A 360 -22.11 2.48 -3.90
N SER A 361 -22.45 1.46 -4.69
CA SER A 361 -21.88 0.12 -4.57
C SER A 361 -20.39 0.04 -4.95
N VAL A 362 -19.87 1.03 -5.68
CA VAL A 362 -18.45 1.14 -6.05
C VAL A 362 -17.81 2.18 -5.15
N PRO A 363 -17.02 1.78 -4.13
CA PRO A 363 -16.40 2.72 -3.21
C PRO A 363 -15.26 3.51 -3.89
N LEU A 364 -15.24 4.81 -3.60
CA LEU A 364 -14.14 5.72 -3.91
C LEU A 364 -13.46 6.02 -2.57
N GLU A 365 -12.23 5.56 -2.39
CA GLU A 365 -11.59 5.53 -1.08
C GLU A 365 -10.34 6.41 -1.05
N HIS A 366 -10.36 7.41 -0.15
CA HIS A 366 -9.18 8.22 0.10
C HIS A 366 -8.29 7.52 1.12
N HIS A 367 -7.34 6.73 0.62
CA HIS A 367 -6.27 6.13 1.43
C HIS A 367 -5.17 7.16 1.71
N MET A 368 -5.57 8.18 2.49
CA MET A 368 -4.73 9.32 2.78
C MET A 368 -3.45 8.98 3.56
N PHE A 369 -2.42 9.78 3.37
CA PHE A 369 -1.20 9.73 4.19
C PHE A 369 -0.76 11.10 4.72
N GLY A 370 -0.01 11.08 5.81
CA GLY A 370 0.62 12.26 6.42
C GLY A 370 1.88 12.71 5.67
N MET A 371 2.40 13.89 6.02
CA MET A 371 3.58 14.45 5.38
C MET A 371 4.88 13.76 5.82
N MET A 372 5.92 13.90 5.01
CA MET A 372 7.28 13.54 5.42
C MET A 372 7.97 14.74 6.08
N LEU A 373 8.46 14.54 7.30
CA LEU A 373 9.05 15.55 8.17
C LEU A 373 10.53 15.28 8.41
N GLY A 374 11.31 16.33 8.67
CA GLY A 374 12.65 16.23 9.22
C GLY A 374 12.64 16.02 10.75
N LYS A 375 13.83 15.82 11.34
CA LYS A 375 14.00 15.72 12.80
C LYS A 375 13.53 16.99 13.56
N ASP A 376 13.37 18.10 12.87
CA ASP A 376 12.85 19.37 13.39
C ASP A 376 11.32 19.47 13.38
N GLY A 377 10.62 18.42 12.92
CA GLY A 377 9.15 18.39 12.80
C GLY A 377 8.60 19.25 11.66
N LYS A 378 9.45 19.77 10.77
CA LYS A 378 9.06 20.57 9.60
C LYS A 378 9.09 19.73 8.32
N PRO A 379 8.45 20.18 7.22
CA PRO A 379 8.52 19.47 5.95
C PRO A 379 9.96 19.14 5.54
N PHE A 380 10.19 17.89 5.16
CA PHE A 380 11.52 17.39 4.86
C PHE A 380 12.17 18.14 3.69
N LYS A 381 13.34 18.74 3.95
CA LYS A 381 14.07 19.61 3.03
C LYS A 381 15.56 19.30 3.07
N THR A 382 16.29 19.70 2.03
CA THR A 382 17.75 19.64 2.02
C THR A 382 18.33 20.59 3.09
N ARG A 383 19.63 20.44 3.41
CA ARG A 383 20.33 21.33 4.34
C ARG A 383 20.27 22.81 3.92
N ALA A 384 20.16 23.08 2.63
CA ALA A 384 20.01 24.41 2.05
C ALA A 384 18.56 24.91 2.00
N GLY A 385 17.58 24.11 2.47
CA GLY A 385 16.16 24.46 2.51
C GLY A 385 15.38 24.16 1.22
N GLY A 386 16.01 23.50 0.24
CA GLY A 386 15.40 23.08 -1.02
C GLY A 386 14.64 21.76 -0.93
N THR A 387 13.92 21.42 -2.00
CA THR A 387 13.24 20.12 -2.14
C THR A 387 14.28 19.01 -2.29
N VAL A 388 14.07 17.88 -1.61
CA VAL A 388 14.96 16.71 -1.72
C VAL A 388 14.58 15.89 -2.95
N LYS A 389 15.52 15.76 -3.90
CA LYS A 389 15.40 14.87 -5.06
C LYS A 389 15.32 13.43 -4.60
N LEU A 390 14.47 12.65 -5.25
CA LEU A 390 14.33 11.24 -4.91
C LEU A 390 15.58 10.45 -5.29
N ALA A 391 16.21 10.73 -6.44
CA ALA A 391 17.44 10.07 -6.86
C ALA A 391 18.58 10.22 -5.82
N ASP A 392 18.83 11.46 -5.35
CA ASP A 392 19.84 11.74 -4.32
C ASP A 392 19.56 10.99 -3.00
N LEU A 393 18.28 10.90 -2.60
CA LEU A 393 17.88 10.15 -1.40
C LEU A 393 18.23 8.66 -1.54
N LEU A 394 17.96 8.07 -2.70
CA LEU A 394 18.27 6.66 -2.96
C LEU A 394 19.78 6.41 -3.07
N ASP A 395 20.53 7.37 -3.61
CA ASP A 395 21.99 7.32 -3.65
C ASP A 395 22.58 7.33 -2.23
N GLU A 396 22.08 8.22 -1.36
CA GLU A 396 22.50 8.28 0.04
C GLU A 396 22.10 7.01 0.81
N ALA A 397 20.90 6.46 0.57
CA ALA A 397 20.46 5.20 1.17
C ALA A 397 21.43 4.05 0.84
N LEU A 398 21.81 3.96 -0.43
CA LEU A 398 22.69 2.92 -0.93
C LEU A 398 24.12 3.09 -0.39
N GLU A 399 24.65 4.32 -0.38
CA GLU A 399 25.97 4.59 0.19
C GLU A 399 26.05 4.23 1.68
N ARG A 400 25.04 4.59 2.47
CA ARG A 400 24.96 4.23 3.89
C ARG A 400 24.85 2.72 4.09
N ALA A 401 23.99 2.06 3.30
CA ALA A 401 23.84 0.61 3.36
C ALA A 401 25.15 -0.12 3.00
N ARG A 402 25.88 0.31 1.96
CA ARG A 402 27.19 -0.25 1.59
C ARG A 402 28.18 -0.20 2.76
N ARG A 403 28.31 0.96 3.41
CA ARG A 403 29.22 1.12 4.56
C ARG A 403 28.84 0.19 5.70
N LEU A 404 27.55 0.14 6.02
CA LEU A 404 27.01 -0.68 7.10
C LEU A 404 27.21 -2.18 6.86
N VAL A 405 26.99 -2.65 5.63
CA VAL A 405 27.17 -4.07 5.27
C VAL A 405 28.65 -4.43 5.21
N ALA A 406 29.50 -3.57 4.65
CA ALA A 406 30.95 -3.82 4.56
C ALA A 406 31.62 -3.90 5.94
N GLU A 407 31.15 -3.14 6.92
CA GLU A 407 31.64 -3.21 8.30
C GLU A 407 31.34 -4.57 8.96
N LYS A 408 30.18 -5.17 8.65
CA LYS A 408 29.77 -6.47 9.20
C LYS A 408 30.33 -7.67 8.43
N ASN A 409 30.59 -7.52 7.14
CA ASN A 409 31.04 -8.59 6.24
C ASN A 409 32.23 -8.14 5.38
N PRO A 410 33.43 -7.96 5.97
CA PRO A 410 34.58 -7.40 5.27
C PRO A 410 35.10 -8.25 4.12
N ASP A 411 34.85 -9.57 4.14
CA ASP A 411 35.36 -10.52 3.15
C ASP A 411 34.36 -10.87 2.03
N MET A 412 33.21 -10.18 1.96
CA MET A 412 32.16 -10.45 0.96
C MET A 412 32.60 -10.02 -0.46
N PRO A 413 32.35 -10.83 -1.51
CA PRO A 413 32.63 -10.45 -2.90
C PRO A 413 31.91 -9.15 -3.28
N ALA A 414 32.56 -8.28 -4.05
CA ALA A 414 32.03 -6.96 -4.41
C ALA A 414 30.63 -7.00 -5.06
N ALA A 415 30.36 -7.98 -5.93
CA ALA A 415 29.05 -8.11 -6.57
C ALA A 415 27.93 -8.50 -5.57
N GLU A 416 28.22 -9.38 -4.62
CA GLU A 416 27.29 -9.78 -3.56
C GLU A 416 27.06 -8.64 -2.57
N LEU A 417 28.12 -7.88 -2.26
CA LEU A 417 28.05 -6.68 -1.42
C LEU A 417 27.12 -5.62 -2.03
N GLU A 418 27.22 -5.37 -3.34
CA GLU A 418 26.35 -4.41 -4.04
C GLU A 418 24.88 -4.84 -4.03
N GLN A 419 24.59 -6.11 -4.29
CA GLN A 419 23.23 -6.64 -4.21
C GLN A 419 22.66 -6.54 -2.79
N LEU A 420 23.47 -6.88 -1.79
CA LEU A 420 23.09 -6.79 -0.38
C LEU A 420 22.83 -5.35 0.05
N ALA A 421 23.72 -4.43 -0.34
CA ALA A 421 23.55 -3.00 -0.05
C ALA A 421 22.30 -2.42 -0.73
N ASN A 422 22.00 -2.83 -1.96
CA ASN A 422 20.77 -2.43 -2.66
C ASN A 422 19.52 -2.90 -1.91
N ALA A 423 19.45 -4.19 -1.59
CA ALA A 423 18.32 -4.76 -0.86
C ALA A 423 18.13 -4.08 0.51
N VAL A 424 19.21 -3.82 1.25
CA VAL A 424 19.18 -3.15 2.56
C VAL A 424 18.78 -1.69 2.44
N GLY A 425 19.41 -0.92 1.55
CA GLY A 425 19.20 0.52 1.42
C GLY A 425 17.80 0.86 0.92
N ILE A 426 17.40 0.27 -0.20
CA ILE A 426 16.06 0.49 -0.78
C ILE A 426 14.98 -0.13 0.12
N GLY A 427 15.25 -1.31 0.67
CA GLY A 427 14.37 -1.95 1.65
C GLY A 427 14.10 -1.05 2.86
N ALA A 428 15.14 -0.42 3.41
CA ALA A 428 15.01 0.50 4.54
C ALA A 428 14.14 1.73 4.20
N VAL A 429 14.33 2.34 3.02
CA VAL A 429 13.51 3.46 2.54
C VAL A 429 12.03 3.10 2.50
N LYS A 430 11.70 1.94 1.93
CA LYS A 430 10.31 1.47 1.82
C LYS A 430 9.72 1.07 3.16
N TYR A 431 10.44 0.25 3.92
CA TYR A 431 9.94 -0.32 5.17
C TYR A 431 9.76 0.74 6.27
N ALA A 432 10.61 1.75 6.32
CA ALA A 432 10.48 2.82 7.30
C ALA A 432 9.19 3.63 7.15
N ASP A 433 8.71 3.80 5.91
CA ASP A 433 7.39 4.38 5.64
C ASP A 433 6.28 3.35 5.92
N LEU A 434 6.37 2.16 5.30
CA LEU A 434 5.32 1.14 5.37
C LEU A 434 5.03 0.63 6.80
N SER A 435 6.02 0.62 7.69
CA SER A 435 5.88 0.17 9.08
C SER A 435 5.16 1.16 9.99
N LYS A 436 4.86 2.37 9.51
CA LYS A 436 4.11 3.40 10.23
C LYS A 436 2.70 3.49 9.68
N ASN A 437 1.74 3.89 10.53
CA ASN A 437 0.40 4.13 10.05
C ASN A 437 0.43 5.26 9.02
N ARG A 438 -0.12 5.00 7.81
CA ARG A 438 -0.09 5.96 6.69
C ARG A 438 -0.63 7.33 7.08
N THR A 439 -1.66 7.40 7.93
CA THR A 439 -2.32 8.66 8.33
C THR A 439 -1.45 9.53 9.23
N THR A 440 -0.43 8.97 9.87
CA THR A 440 0.51 9.74 10.69
C THR A 440 1.57 10.42 9.83
N ASP A 441 1.99 11.62 10.24
CA ASP A 441 3.19 12.25 9.70
C ASP A 441 4.40 11.38 10.00
N TYR A 442 5.29 11.27 9.01
CA TYR A 442 6.46 10.41 9.06
C TYR A 442 7.73 11.24 9.24
N VAL A 443 8.42 11.08 10.36
CA VAL A 443 9.72 11.71 10.61
C VAL A 443 10.82 10.84 10.01
N PHE A 444 11.51 11.37 9.00
CA PHE A 444 12.60 10.69 8.33
C PHE A 444 13.86 10.66 9.20
N ASP A 445 14.42 9.47 9.42
CA ASP A 445 15.62 9.27 10.25
C ASP A 445 16.47 8.10 9.73
N TRP A 446 17.65 8.41 9.18
CA TRP A 446 18.62 7.45 8.66
C TRP A 446 19.07 6.41 9.70
N ASP A 447 19.29 6.84 10.94
CA ASP A 447 19.87 5.98 11.96
C ASP A 447 18.86 4.90 12.37
N ASN A 448 17.59 5.29 12.51
CA ASN A 448 16.52 4.36 12.88
C ASN A 448 16.16 3.39 11.75
N MET A 449 16.09 3.86 10.50
CA MET A 449 15.65 3.01 9.38
C MET A 449 16.69 1.96 8.95
N LEU A 450 17.98 2.24 9.16
CA LEU A 450 19.09 1.33 8.83
C LEU A 450 19.56 0.49 10.04
N ALA A 451 18.91 0.61 11.20
CA ALA A 451 19.26 -0.18 12.37
C ALA A 451 18.95 -1.68 12.15
N PHE A 452 19.78 -2.56 12.71
CA PHE A 452 19.55 -4.02 12.77
C PHE A 452 18.71 -4.45 13.97
N GLU A 453 18.28 -3.50 14.80
CA GLU A 453 17.40 -3.74 15.93
C GLU A 453 16.07 -3.02 15.72
N GLY A 454 15.01 -3.57 16.28
CA GLY A 454 13.65 -3.05 16.13
C GLY A 454 13.00 -3.45 14.81
N ASN A 455 11.86 -2.83 14.52
CA ASN A 455 11.03 -3.15 13.37
C ASN A 455 11.51 -2.43 12.09
N THR A 456 12.57 -2.95 11.48
CA THR A 456 13.27 -2.35 10.34
C THR A 456 13.49 -3.37 9.21
N ALA A 457 13.76 -2.89 7.98
CA ALA A 457 14.08 -3.79 6.87
C ALA A 457 15.36 -4.63 7.11
N PRO A 458 16.48 -4.05 7.59
CA PRO A 458 17.69 -4.83 7.86
C PRO A 458 17.46 -5.93 8.89
N TYR A 459 16.70 -5.66 9.96
CA TYR A 459 16.30 -6.69 10.92
C TYR A 459 15.50 -7.81 10.25
N MET A 460 14.51 -7.46 9.44
CA MET A 460 13.65 -8.44 8.78
C MET A 460 14.42 -9.31 7.76
N GLN A 461 15.30 -8.70 6.97
CA GLN A 461 16.16 -9.40 6.02
C GLN A 461 17.14 -10.32 6.75
N TYR A 462 17.74 -9.87 7.84
CA TYR A 462 18.61 -10.68 8.69
C TYR A 462 17.85 -11.84 9.37
N ALA A 463 16.64 -11.61 9.87
CA ALA A 463 15.80 -12.66 10.43
C ALA A 463 15.51 -13.75 9.38
N TYR A 464 15.20 -13.34 8.14
CA TYR A 464 15.01 -14.26 7.03
C TYR A 464 16.27 -15.09 6.72
N THR A 465 17.45 -14.48 6.62
CA THR A 465 18.70 -15.22 6.36
C THR A 465 19.07 -16.17 7.49
N ARG A 466 18.75 -15.82 8.75
CA ARG A 466 18.90 -16.74 9.90
C ARG A 466 18.02 -17.96 9.76
N VAL A 467 16.76 -17.82 9.36
CA VAL A 467 15.86 -18.96 9.10
C VAL A 467 16.45 -19.84 8.00
N LEU A 468 16.91 -19.26 6.89
CA LEU A 468 17.54 -20.03 5.80
C LEU A 468 18.83 -20.74 6.24
N SER A 469 19.59 -20.15 7.15
CA SER A 469 20.83 -20.75 7.65
C SER A 469 20.61 -22.08 8.38
N VAL A 470 19.43 -22.29 8.95
CA VAL A 470 19.05 -23.56 9.60
C VAL A 470 19.06 -24.69 8.57
N PHE A 471 18.48 -24.47 7.38
CA PHE A 471 18.44 -25.46 6.31
C PHE A 471 19.82 -25.79 5.76
N ARG A 472 20.69 -24.79 5.60
CA ARG A 472 22.07 -25.00 5.14
C ARG A 472 22.90 -25.87 6.10
N LYS A 473 22.65 -25.73 7.41
CA LYS A 473 23.35 -26.51 8.44
C LYS A 473 22.72 -27.89 8.67
N ALA A 474 21.45 -28.06 8.31
CA ALA A 474 20.70 -29.26 8.66
C ALA A 474 20.97 -30.45 7.73
N GLU A 475 21.65 -30.29 6.58
CA GLU A 475 21.87 -31.38 5.58
C GLU A 475 20.57 -32.16 5.31
N VAL A 476 19.56 -31.45 4.80
CA VAL A 476 18.18 -31.95 4.67
C VAL A 476 18.04 -32.81 3.41
N ASP A 477 17.51 -34.03 3.56
CA ASP A 477 16.88 -34.77 2.46
C ASP A 477 15.49 -34.18 2.20
N GLU A 478 15.35 -33.47 1.07
CA GLU A 478 14.11 -32.76 0.71
C GLU A 478 12.93 -33.71 0.50
N GLN A 479 13.14 -34.92 -0.03
CA GLN A 479 12.06 -35.88 -0.27
C GLN A 479 11.56 -36.45 1.06
N ALA A 480 12.49 -36.82 1.95
CA ALA A 480 12.15 -37.29 3.28
C ALA A 480 11.44 -36.20 4.11
N LEU A 481 11.92 -34.95 4.04
CA LEU A 481 11.29 -33.82 4.73
C LEU A 481 9.88 -33.56 4.19
N ALA A 482 9.66 -33.58 2.87
CA ALA A 482 8.35 -33.34 2.28
C ALA A 482 7.31 -34.35 2.79
N ALA A 483 7.67 -35.63 2.88
CA ALA A 483 6.81 -36.71 3.34
C ALA A 483 6.58 -36.76 4.87
N ALA A 484 7.46 -36.15 5.67
CA ALA A 484 7.37 -36.20 7.13
C ALA A 484 6.15 -35.43 7.68
N PRO A 485 5.46 -35.90 8.73
CA PRO A 485 4.37 -35.15 9.32
C PRO A 485 4.87 -33.92 10.11
N VAL A 486 3.97 -32.97 10.32
CA VAL A 486 4.17 -31.93 11.36
C VAL A 486 3.51 -32.45 12.63
N ILE A 487 4.23 -32.36 13.74
CA ILE A 487 3.75 -32.73 15.07
C ILE A 487 4.11 -31.58 16.00
N ILE A 488 3.08 -31.00 16.63
CA ILE A 488 3.22 -29.87 17.55
C ILE A 488 3.04 -30.41 18.97
N THR A 489 4.10 -30.33 19.76
CA THR A 489 4.12 -30.82 21.15
C THR A 489 4.43 -29.72 22.15
N GLU A 490 5.18 -28.69 21.74
CA GLU A 490 5.55 -27.58 22.61
C GLU A 490 4.69 -26.33 22.39
N ALA A 491 4.51 -25.54 23.45
CA ALA A 491 3.73 -24.31 23.38
C ALA A 491 4.29 -23.29 22.38
N ARG A 492 5.62 -23.21 22.21
CA ARG A 492 6.25 -22.30 21.25
C ARG A 492 6.07 -22.75 19.80
N GLU A 493 6.02 -24.07 19.56
CA GLU A 493 5.67 -24.64 18.25
C GLU A 493 4.24 -24.26 17.87
N ALA A 494 3.29 -24.42 18.82
CA ALA A 494 1.90 -24.06 18.61
C ALA A 494 1.72 -22.55 18.32
N GLN A 495 2.39 -21.69 19.09
CA GLN A 495 2.35 -20.23 18.87
C GLN A 495 2.88 -19.84 17.49
N LEU A 496 4.01 -20.40 17.09
CA LEU A 496 4.59 -20.14 15.77
C LEU A 496 3.66 -20.64 14.66
N ALA A 497 3.14 -21.86 14.77
CA ALA A 497 2.22 -22.45 13.80
C ALA A 497 0.93 -21.62 13.66
N ALA A 498 0.31 -21.23 14.78
CA ALA A 498 -0.87 -20.38 14.77
C ALA A 498 -0.58 -19.02 14.11
N ARG A 499 0.56 -18.39 14.43
CA ARG A 499 0.96 -17.12 13.78
C ARG A 499 1.17 -17.28 12.28
N LEU A 500 1.83 -18.34 11.82
CA LEU A 500 2.03 -18.60 10.39
C LEU A 500 0.71 -18.71 9.62
N LEU A 501 -0.30 -19.34 10.24
CA LEU A 501 -1.63 -19.51 9.65
C LEU A 501 -2.50 -18.24 9.71
N GLN A 502 -2.04 -17.18 10.38
CA GLN A 502 -2.67 -15.86 10.41
C GLN A 502 -2.21 -14.94 9.26
N PHE A 503 -1.40 -15.45 8.33
CA PHE A 503 -0.94 -14.67 7.17
C PHE A 503 -2.11 -14.22 6.28
N GLU A 504 -3.08 -15.10 6.00
CA GLU A 504 -4.25 -14.79 5.16
C GLU A 504 -5.12 -13.67 5.76
N GLU A 505 -5.42 -13.72 7.06
CA GLU A 505 -6.22 -12.69 7.71
C GLU A 505 -5.48 -11.35 7.82
N THR A 506 -4.15 -11.37 7.95
CA THR A 506 -3.31 -10.17 7.86
C THR A 506 -3.43 -9.52 6.47
N LEU A 507 -3.29 -10.30 5.40
CA LEU A 507 -3.47 -9.82 4.03
C LEU A 507 -4.87 -9.26 3.79
N THR A 508 -5.89 -9.93 4.33
CA THR A 508 -7.30 -9.49 4.24
C THR A 508 -7.48 -8.10 4.86
N VAL A 509 -6.88 -7.84 6.03
CA VAL A 509 -6.91 -6.51 6.66
C VAL A 509 -6.17 -5.47 5.81
N VAL A 510 -4.97 -5.80 5.32
CA VAL A 510 -4.19 -4.87 4.48
C VAL A 510 -4.94 -4.51 3.20
N ALA A 511 -5.53 -5.50 2.52
CA ALA A 511 -6.32 -5.30 1.31
C ALA A 511 -7.59 -4.48 1.55
N ARG A 512 -8.26 -4.67 2.70
CA ARG A 512 -9.48 -3.94 3.05
C ARG A 512 -9.18 -2.48 3.42
N GLU A 513 -8.22 -2.23 4.31
CA GLU A 513 -7.99 -0.90 4.88
C GLU A 513 -6.93 -0.06 4.13
N GLY A 514 -6.17 -0.70 3.24
CA GLY A 514 -5.03 -0.08 2.57
C GLY A 514 -3.93 0.32 3.55
N THR A 515 -3.64 -0.55 4.54
CA THR A 515 -2.72 -0.26 5.66
C THR A 515 -1.56 -1.25 5.76
N PRO A 516 -0.48 -1.08 4.97
CA PRO A 516 0.66 -2.00 4.97
C PRO A 516 1.39 -2.19 6.31
N HIS A 517 1.31 -1.22 7.23
CA HIS A 517 1.94 -1.33 8.56
C HIS A 517 1.46 -2.53 9.38
N VAL A 518 0.26 -3.02 9.09
CA VAL A 518 -0.28 -4.25 9.70
C VAL A 518 0.56 -5.47 9.26
N MET A 519 0.97 -5.55 7.99
CA MET A 519 1.88 -6.59 7.50
C MET A 519 3.27 -6.44 8.13
N CYS A 520 3.81 -5.22 8.23
CA CYS A 520 5.10 -5.00 8.90
C CYS A 520 5.07 -5.49 10.35
N ALA A 521 4.02 -5.15 11.11
CA ALA A 521 3.85 -5.59 12.48
C ALA A 521 3.73 -7.13 12.59
N TYR A 522 2.95 -7.75 11.70
CA TYR A 522 2.82 -9.21 11.63
C TYR A 522 4.17 -9.90 11.37
N LEU A 523 4.94 -9.42 10.38
CA LEU A 523 6.24 -10.01 10.03
C LEU A 523 7.26 -9.86 11.17
N TYR A 524 7.25 -8.71 11.85
CA TYR A 524 8.10 -8.46 13.00
C TYR A 524 7.77 -9.39 14.17
N ASP A 525 6.49 -9.56 14.50
CA ASP A 525 6.05 -10.50 15.53
C ASP A 525 6.38 -11.95 15.16
N LEU A 526 6.19 -12.33 13.90
CA LEU A 526 6.54 -13.66 13.39
C LEU A 526 8.04 -13.94 13.52
N ALA A 527 8.90 -12.98 13.16
CA ALA A 527 10.35 -13.11 13.34
C ALA A 527 10.74 -13.25 14.82
N GLY A 528 10.09 -12.50 15.71
CA GLY A 528 10.28 -12.62 17.16
C GLY A 528 9.88 -14.01 17.70
N LEU A 529 8.71 -14.51 17.31
CA LEU A 529 8.22 -15.85 17.66
C LEU A 529 9.16 -16.94 17.14
N PHE A 530 9.67 -16.80 15.91
CA PHE A 530 10.66 -17.74 15.37
C PHE A 530 11.96 -17.71 16.17
N SER A 531 12.48 -16.54 16.57
CA SER A 531 13.69 -16.48 17.41
C SER A 531 13.49 -17.20 18.73
N GLY A 532 12.35 -16.95 19.40
CA GLY A 532 12.00 -17.63 20.65
C GLY A 532 11.86 -19.15 20.47
N PHE A 533 11.25 -19.60 19.38
CA PHE A 533 11.17 -21.02 19.00
C PHE A 533 12.56 -21.62 18.76
N TYR A 534 13.40 -20.98 17.94
CA TYR A 534 14.74 -21.46 17.59
C TYR A 534 15.66 -21.60 18.81
N GLU A 535 15.56 -20.70 19.78
CA GLU A 535 16.37 -20.71 21.01
C GLU A 535 15.95 -21.81 22.01
N HIS A 536 14.66 -22.16 22.04
CA HIS A 536 14.11 -23.05 23.08
C HIS A 536 13.78 -24.45 22.55
N CYS A 537 13.56 -24.60 21.25
CA CYS A 537 13.18 -25.86 20.61
C CYS A 537 14.29 -26.27 19.63
N PRO A 538 15.26 -27.13 20.04
CA PRO A 538 16.34 -27.55 19.17
C PRO A 538 15.83 -28.13 17.85
N ILE A 539 16.29 -27.58 16.72
CA ILE A 539 15.88 -28.02 15.38
C ILE A 539 16.83 -29.10 14.86
N ILE A 540 18.10 -28.75 14.67
CA ILE A 540 19.10 -29.65 14.05
C ILE A 540 19.45 -30.81 15.00
N THR A 541 19.64 -30.48 16.29
CA THR A 541 19.97 -31.44 17.35
C THR A 541 18.72 -31.89 18.10
N ALA A 542 17.57 -31.98 17.42
CA ALA A 542 16.35 -32.47 18.04
C ALA A 542 16.52 -33.92 18.49
N GLU A 543 15.75 -34.34 19.49
CA GLU A 543 15.87 -35.65 20.13
C GLU A 543 15.48 -36.82 19.23
N SER A 544 14.73 -36.56 18.16
CA SER A 544 14.32 -37.56 17.17
C SER A 544 14.21 -36.95 15.77
N ASP A 545 14.34 -37.80 14.74
CA ASP A 545 14.14 -37.38 13.34
C ASP A 545 12.74 -36.82 13.09
N THR A 546 11.73 -37.37 13.76
CA THR A 546 10.35 -36.86 13.68
C THR A 546 10.24 -35.43 14.19
N ALA A 547 10.81 -35.14 15.37
CA ALA A 547 10.82 -33.80 15.93
C ALA A 547 11.66 -32.84 15.07
N ARG A 548 12.84 -33.29 14.60
CA ARG A 548 13.71 -32.54 13.68
C ARG A 548 12.95 -32.13 12.43
N ASN A 549 12.29 -33.08 11.76
CA ASN A 549 11.57 -32.83 10.51
C ASN A 549 10.34 -31.94 10.70
N SER A 550 9.58 -32.13 11.80
CA SER A 550 8.45 -31.26 12.16
C SER A 550 8.91 -29.79 12.34
N ARG A 551 10.00 -29.58 13.08
CA ARG A 551 10.56 -28.25 13.34
C ARG A 551 11.17 -27.61 12.09
N LEU A 552 11.81 -28.42 11.24
CA LEU A 552 12.27 -27.97 9.92
C LEU A 552 11.10 -27.50 9.04
N LYS A 553 9.95 -28.19 9.06
CA LYS A 553 8.75 -27.72 8.34
C LYS A 553 8.23 -26.38 8.87
N LEU A 554 8.22 -26.16 10.18
CA LEU A 554 7.87 -24.85 10.76
C LEU A 554 8.85 -23.75 10.33
N ALA A 555 10.15 -24.03 10.34
CA ALA A 555 11.16 -23.11 9.82
C ALA A 555 10.97 -22.84 8.32
N GLN A 556 10.55 -23.83 7.54
CA GLN A 556 10.38 -23.72 6.08
C GLN A 556 9.20 -22.83 5.78
N LEU A 557 8.08 -23.04 6.47
CA LEU A 557 6.90 -22.20 6.33
C LEU A 557 7.18 -20.78 6.82
N THR A 558 8.00 -20.61 7.87
CA THR A 558 8.47 -19.29 8.32
C THR A 558 9.25 -18.57 7.23
N ALA A 559 10.23 -19.23 6.61
CA ALA A 559 11.03 -18.62 5.54
C ALA A 559 10.13 -18.16 4.38
N ARG A 560 9.23 -19.04 3.93
CA ARG A 560 8.32 -18.74 2.81
C ARG A 560 7.34 -17.62 3.14
N THR A 561 6.82 -17.59 4.37
CA THR A 561 5.89 -16.54 4.83
C THR A 561 6.58 -15.20 4.95
N LEU A 562 7.80 -15.15 5.53
CA LEU A 562 8.60 -13.93 5.59
C LEU A 562 8.90 -13.38 4.19
N LYS A 563 9.36 -14.26 3.29
CA LYS A 563 9.66 -13.87 1.90
C LYS A 563 8.41 -13.33 1.20
N GLN A 564 7.28 -14.04 1.27
CA GLN A 564 6.06 -13.62 0.59
C GLN A 564 5.49 -12.32 1.19
N GLY A 565 5.50 -12.16 2.52
CA GLY A 565 5.04 -10.94 3.16
C GLY A 565 5.93 -9.73 2.82
N LEU A 566 7.25 -9.89 2.83
CA LEU A 566 8.18 -8.85 2.38
C LEU A 566 7.99 -8.51 0.89
N ASP A 567 7.71 -9.49 0.05
CA ASP A 567 7.40 -9.29 -1.37
C ASP A 567 6.10 -8.48 -1.56
N THR A 568 5.05 -8.71 -0.76
CA THR A 568 3.83 -7.86 -0.78
C THR A 568 4.09 -6.41 -0.38
N LEU A 569 5.18 -6.14 0.34
CA LEU A 569 5.67 -4.80 0.68
C LEU A 569 6.68 -4.26 -0.36
N GLY A 570 7.02 -5.05 -1.37
CA GLY A 570 8.05 -4.74 -2.37
C GLY A 570 9.46 -4.67 -1.80
N ILE A 571 9.73 -5.44 -0.74
CA ILE A 571 11.04 -5.51 -0.08
C ILE A 571 11.77 -6.77 -0.57
N GLU A 572 12.92 -6.57 -1.18
CA GLU A 572 13.76 -7.67 -1.64
C GLU A 572 14.42 -8.40 -0.46
N THR A 573 14.56 -9.72 -0.61
CA THR A 573 15.22 -10.59 0.37
C THR A 573 16.51 -11.16 -0.22
N VAL A 574 17.52 -11.31 0.61
CA VAL A 574 18.78 -11.96 0.25
C VAL A 574 18.89 -13.35 0.88
N GLU A 575 19.68 -14.25 0.30
CA GLU A 575 19.87 -15.61 0.84
C GLU A 575 20.87 -15.67 2.01
N ARG A 576 21.78 -14.70 2.05
CA ARG A 576 22.88 -14.57 3.02
C ARG A 576 23.10 -13.09 3.33
N MET A 577 23.41 -12.78 4.58
CA MET A 577 23.66 -11.44 5.11
C MET A 577 24.59 -11.54 6.31
#